data_AF-A0AB34FG93-F1
#
_entry.id   AF-A0AB34FG93-F1
#
_cell.length_a   1.000
_cell.length_b   1.000
_cell.length_c   1.000
_cell.angle_alpha   90.00
_cell.angle_beta   90.00
_cell.angle_gamma   90.00
#
_symmetry.space_group_name_H-M   'P 1'
#
loop_
_entity.id
_entity.type
_entity.pdbx_description
1 polymer ?
#
loop_
_entity_poly.entity_id
_entity_poly.type
_entity_poly.pdbx_seq_one_letter_code
_entity_poly.pdbx_strand_id
1 'polypeptide(L)'
;MTKPPHGLSSSLWAGASSQRARSLPPPIAASQPPTTPPRERALARLQALHRFEQVCRRLRWKTIDLENAYQRASAPQPWGFDQTVAEQNFKIDFHEFYRWIEQAVVLLFKSCGTIIERTSHLTDTQHDGASPMAAHAYHHNVLKALGDEEHPLHASLGNGSVNQALWKAKELRNKWKPTAEDRQSPPLQMYDLSWIITQIMEGLEAAYAVASARVTQDLSDNEVAMTDDERHSVAEEEWEWMVEPMDWEV
;
A
#
# COMPACT_ATOMS: atom_id res chain seq x y z
N MET A 1 6.51 -63.45 -44.02
CA MET A 1 5.58 -62.91 -43.00
C MET A 1 6.12 -63.40 -41.67
N THR A 2 6.49 -62.61 -40.66
CA THR A 2 6.06 -61.29 -40.21
C THR A 2 7.12 -60.80 -39.16
N LYS A 3 7.46 -59.49 -39.14
CA LYS A 3 8.19 -58.75 -38.06
C LYS A 3 7.11 -58.05 -37.19
N PRO A 4 7.31 -57.44 -35.98
CA PRO A 4 8.54 -57.01 -35.24
C PRO A 4 8.41 -57.20 -33.67
N PRO A 5 8.97 -56.37 -32.74
CA PRO A 5 10.37 -55.93 -32.50
C PRO A 5 10.95 -56.20 -31.08
N HIS A 6 12.29 -56.17 -31.04
CA HIS A 6 13.27 -55.64 -30.05
C HIS A 6 12.88 -55.23 -28.61
N GLY A 7 13.76 -55.61 -27.66
CA GLY A 7 13.97 -54.91 -26.38
C GLY A 7 15.26 -55.35 -25.69
N LEU A 8 16.26 -54.45 -25.65
CA LEU A 8 17.59 -54.64 -25.08
C LEU A 8 17.51 -54.74 -23.53
N SER A 9 17.54 -55.96 -22.98
CA SER A 9 17.53 -56.21 -21.52
C SER A 9 18.91 -56.09 -20.84
N SER A 10 19.78 -55.23 -21.36
CA SER A 10 21.05 -54.89 -20.71
C SER A 10 20.97 -53.47 -20.15
N SER A 11 20.31 -53.31 -19.01
CA SER A 11 20.34 -52.07 -18.24
C SER A 11 20.65 -52.35 -16.78
N LEU A 12 21.47 -51.48 -16.21
CA LEU A 12 22.23 -51.56 -14.95
C LEU A 12 21.37 -51.53 -13.66
N TRP A 13 20.14 -52.04 -13.71
CA TRP A 13 19.11 -51.89 -12.66
C TRP A 13 18.50 -53.22 -12.19
N ALA A 14 19.25 -54.33 -12.19
CA ALA A 14 18.83 -55.57 -11.53
C ALA A 14 19.46 -55.64 -10.12
N GLY A 15 18.64 -55.42 -9.10
CA GLY A 15 19.05 -55.22 -7.71
C GLY A 15 19.55 -56.49 -7.00
N ALA A 16 20.56 -56.30 -6.14
CA ALA A 16 20.90 -57.24 -5.09
C ALA A 16 19.95 -57.04 -3.90
N SER A 17 19.23 -58.10 -3.54
CA SER A 17 18.35 -58.14 -2.36
C SER A 17 19.17 -58.21 -1.07
N SER A 18 19.21 -57.10 -0.32
CA SER A 18 19.69 -57.08 1.06
C SER A 18 18.55 -56.69 1.99
N GLN A 19 18.12 -57.65 2.82
CA GLN A 19 17.12 -57.45 3.86
C GLN A 19 17.67 -56.48 4.92
N ARG A 20 17.10 -55.27 4.98
CA ARG A 20 17.29 -54.33 6.10
C ARG A 20 15.93 -53.94 6.65
N ALA A 21 15.74 -54.17 7.95
CA ALA A 21 14.55 -53.82 8.69
C ALA A 21 14.19 -52.34 8.47
N ARG A 22 12.95 -52.08 8.03
CA ARG A 22 12.42 -50.72 7.84
C ARG A 22 12.07 -50.13 9.21
N SER A 23 12.95 -49.30 9.75
CA SER A 23 12.57 -48.30 10.75
C SER A 23 11.80 -47.20 10.02
N LEU A 24 10.57 -46.91 10.46
CA LEU A 24 9.82 -45.76 9.97
C LEU A 24 10.56 -44.46 10.35
N PRO A 25 10.73 -43.49 9.43
CA PRO A 25 11.21 -42.17 9.81
C PRO A 25 10.16 -41.50 10.73
N PRO A 26 10.59 -40.67 11.70
CA PRO A 26 9.66 -39.88 12.49
C PRO A 26 8.83 -39.00 11.55
N PRO A 27 7.54 -38.75 11.87
CA PRO A 27 6.73 -37.85 11.06
C PRO A 27 7.42 -36.48 11.04
N ILE A 28 7.71 -35.98 9.85
CA ILE A 28 8.12 -34.60 9.63
C ILE A 28 6.97 -33.76 10.16
N ALA A 29 7.17 -33.12 11.31
CA ALA A 29 6.25 -32.12 11.81
C ALA A 29 6.10 -31.08 10.70
N ALA A 30 4.88 -30.90 10.20
CA ALA A 30 4.58 -29.80 9.30
C ALA A 30 5.01 -28.52 10.01
N SER A 31 6.05 -27.86 9.49
CA SER A 31 6.45 -26.53 9.94
C SER A 31 5.25 -25.62 9.72
N GLN A 32 4.52 -25.34 10.79
CA GLN A 32 3.55 -24.25 10.77
C GLN A 32 4.32 -22.98 10.34
N PRO A 33 3.75 -22.14 9.45
CA PRO A 33 4.37 -20.87 9.16
C PRO A 33 4.57 -20.12 10.50
N PRO A 34 5.71 -19.46 10.72
CA PRO A 34 5.96 -18.76 11.97
C PRO A 34 4.86 -17.72 12.17
N THR A 35 3.97 -17.96 13.13
CA THR A 35 2.97 -16.98 13.54
C THR A 35 3.69 -15.90 14.32
N THR A 36 3.72 -14.68 13.78
CA THR A 36 4.29 -13.52 14.46
C THR A 36 3.65 -13.39 15.85
N PRO A 37 4.45 -13.36 16.94
CA PRO A 37 3.93 -13.36 18.29
C PRO A 37 3.02 -12.14 18.54
N PRO A 38 2.02 -12.26 19.44
CA PRO A 38 1.04 -11.19 19.67
C PRO A 38 1.65 -9.83 20.02
N ARG A 39 2.72 -9.80 20.83
CA ARG A 39 3.47 -8.60 21.16
C ARG A 39 4.04 -7.91 19.92
N GLU A 40 4.73 -8.63 19.05
CA GLU A 40 5.32 -8.07 17.83
C GLU A 40 4.25 -7.49 16.89
N ARG A 41 3.09 -8.15 16.79
CA ARG A 41 1.95 -7.62 16.01
C ARG A 41 1.41 -6.32 16.59
N ALA A 42 1.32 -6.20 17.92
CA ALA A 42 0.88 -4.98 18.59
C ALA A 42 1.87 -3.82 18.38
N LEU A 43 3.17 -4.10 18.49
CA LEU A 43 4.23 -3.13 18.23
C LEU A 43 4.22 -2.66 16.77
N ALA A 44 4.06 -3.57 15.80
CA ALA A 44 3.98 -3.21 14.39
C ALA A 44 2.77 -2.32 14.07
N ARG A 45 1.62 -2.57 14.72
CA ARG A 45 0.42 -1.72 14.58
C ARG A 45 0.65 -0.32 15.17
N LEU A 46 1.31 -0.23 16.33
CA LEU A 46 1.68 1.04 16.95
C LEU A 46 2.66 1.83 16.08
N GLN A 47 3.68 1.17 15.55
CA GLN A 47 4.62 1.77 14.59
C GLN A 47 3.89 2.30 13.36
N ALA A 48 2.97 1.52 12.78
CA ALA A 48 2.17 1.98 11.63
C ALA A 48 1.32 3.22 11.95
N LEU A 49 0.76 3.30 13.16
CA LEU A 49 0.01 4.48 13.62
C LEU A 49 0.91 5.71 13.78
N HIS A 50 2.10 5.58 14.38
CA HIS A 50 3.05 6.69 14.46
C HIS A 50 3.48 7.19 13.08
N ARG A 51 3.79 6.25 12.16
CA ARG A 51 4.10 6.59 10.77
C ARG A 51 2.94 7.33 10.10
N PHE A 52 1.70 6.90 10.37
CA PHE A 52 0.50 7.59 9.88
C PHE A 52 0.40 9.03 10.41
N GLU A 53 0.66 9.26 11.70
CA GLU A 53 0.62 10.61 12.28
C GLU A 53 1.63 11.55 11.59
N GLN A 54 2.82 11.04 11.28
CA GLN A 54 3.83 11.80 10.57
C GLN A 54 3.40 12.10 9.12
N VAL A 55 2.82 11.13 8.41
CA VAL A 55 2.21 11.37 7.09
C VAL A 55 1.14 12.45 7.18
N CYS A 56 0.27 12.41 8.19
CA CYS A 56 -0.77 13.43 8.37
C CYS A 56 -0.19 14.83 8.63
N ARG A 57 0.88 14.95 9.41
CA ARG A 57 1.61 16.23 9.57
C ARG A 57 2.15 16.73 8.24
N ARG A 58 2.75 15.83 7.45
CA ARG A 58 3.27 16.15 6.10
C ARG A 58 2.16 16.53 5.13
N LEU A 59 1.02 15.83 5.14
CA LEU A 59 -0.16 16.13 4.32
C LEU A 59 -0.70 17.52 4.64
N ARG A 60 -0.88 17.86 5.92
CA ARG A 60 -1.33 19.21 6.32
C ARG A 60 -0.42 20.31 5.78
N TRP A 61 0.89 20.10 5.85
CA TRP A 61 1.86 21.03 5.26
C TRP A 61 1.71 21.11 3.73
N LYS A 62 1.69 19.95 3.05
CA LYS A 62 1.57 19.86 1.60
C LYS A 62 0.23 20.40 1.07
N THR A 63 -0.84 20.40 1.87
CA THR A 63 -2.12 21.04 1.48
C THR A 63 -1.93 22.53 1.21
N ILE A 64 -1.14 23.23 2.03
CA ILE A 64 -0.83 24.66 1.84
C ILE A 64 -0.03 24.84 0.54
N ASP A 65 0.98 24.00 0.32
CA ASP A 65 1.80 24.05 -0.89
C ASP A 65 0.96 23.78 -2.16
N LEU A 66 0.07 22.80 -2.10
CA LEU A 66 -0.82 22.42 -3.20
C LEU A 66 -1.84 23.50 -3.51
N GLU A 67 -2.41 24.15 -2.49
CA GLU A 67 -3.31 25.30 -2.68
C GLU A 67 -2.57 26.46 -3.36
N ASN A 68 -1.36 26.78 -2.90
CA ASN A 68 -0.53 27.80 -3.54
C ASN A 68 -0.18 27.43 -4.99
N ALA A 69 0.13 26.15 -5.27
CA ALA A 69 0.36 25.66 -6.62
C ALA A 69 -0.87 25.79 -7.51
N TYR A 70 -2.06 25.49 -6.98
CA TYR A 70 -3.33 25.64 -7.69
C TYR A 70 -3.61 27.11 -8.04
N GLN A 71 -3.35 28.05 -7.12
CA GLN A 71 -3.50 29.48 -7.40
C GLN A 71 -2.55 29.95 -8.51
N ARG A 72 -1.28 29.51 -8.47
CA ARG A 72 -0.31 29.80 -9.53
C ARG A 72 -0.74 29.21 -10.87
N ALA A 73 -1.28 28.00 -10.90
CA ALA A 73 -1.78 27.37 -12.13
C ALA A 73 -3.07 28.01 -12.66
N SER A 74 -3.88 28.58 -11.77
CA SER A 74 -5.13 29.26 -12.14
C SER A 74 -4.90 30.67 -12.71
N ALA A 75 -3.84 31.35 -12.26
CA ALA A 75 -3.45 32.68 -12.73
C ALA A 75 -1.91 32.79 -12.79
N PRO A 76 -1.27 32.27 -13.85
CA PRO A 76 0.19 32.14 -13.90
C PRO A 76 0.94 33.40 -14.35
N GLN A 77 0.25 34.33 -15.02
CA GLN A 77 0.85 35.55 -15.58
C GLN A 77 1.64 36.39 -14.54
N PRO A 78 1.14 36.63 -13.31
CA PRO A 78 1.89 37.38 -12.29
C PRO A 78 3.20 36.71 -11.86
N TRP A 79 3.34 35.41 -12.11
CA TRP A 79 4.48 34.59 -11.73
C TRP A 79 5.43 34.32 -12.91
N GLY A 80 5.13 34.86 -14.10
CA GLY A 80 5.96 34.70 -15.29
C GLY A 80 5.93 33.30 -15.91
N PHE A 81 4.92 32.48 -15.60
CA PHE A 81 4.75 31.15 -16.19
C PHE A 81 3.75 31.17 -17.35
N ASP A 82 3.98 30.30 -18.33
CA ASP A 82 2.97 29.91 -19.32
C ASP A 82 1.86 29.07 -18.66
N GLN A 83 0.61 29.18 -19.13
CA GLN A 83 -0.53 28.41 -18.63
C GLN A 83 -0.30 26.91 -18.65
N THR A 84 0.19 26.37 -19.76
CA THR A 84 0.44 24.92 -19.91
C THR A 84 1.54 24.46 -18.96
N VAL A 85 2.59 25.27 -18.77
CA VAL A 85 3.69 24.95 -17.85
C VAL A 85 3.21 24.98 -16.41
N ALA A 86 2.44 25.99 -16.02
CA ALA A 86 1.93 26.10 -14.65
C ALA A 86 0.96 24.96 -14.31
N GLU A 87 0.06 24.59 -15.23
CA GLU A 87 -0.82 23.43 -15.07
C GLU A 87 -0.05 22.12 -14.95
N GLN A 88 1.00 21.93 -15.76
CA GLN A 88 1.81 20.72 -15.70
C GLN A 88 2.52 20.58 -14.35
N ASN A 89 3.07 21.68 -13.81
CA ASN A 89 3.69 21.68 -12.48
C ASN A 89 2.66 21.36 -11.39
N PHE A 90 1.47 21.98 -11.44
CA PHE A 90 0.40 21.64 -10.50
C PHE A 90 0.01 20.16 -10.54
N LYS A 91 -0.08 19.57 -11.74
CA LYS A 91 -0.37 18.13 -11.88
C LYS A 91 0.70 17.26 -11.21
N ILE A 92 1.98 17.63 -11.35
CA ILE A 92 3.08 16.94 -10.67
C ILE A 92 2.93 17.07 -9.14
N ASP A 93 2.68 18.29 -8.64
CA ASP A 93 2.45 18.54 -7.22
C ASP A 93 1.26 17.73 -6.68
N PHE A 94 0.17 17.64 -7.46
CA PHE A 94 -0.99 16.81 -7.11
C PHE A 94 -0.67 15.33 -7.09
N HIS A 95 0.13 14.84 -8.05
CA HIS A 95 0.60 13.44 -8.04
C HIS A 95 1.35 13.12 -6.76
N GLU A 96 2.30 13.97 -6.36
CA GLU A 96 3.02 13.81 -5.09
C GLU A 96 2.09 13.83 -3.87
N PHE A 97 1.16 14.79 -3.84
CA PHE A 97 0.18 14.90 -2.76
C PHE A 97 -0.70 13.65 -2.65
N TYR A 98 -1.19 13.14 -3.77
CA TYR A 98 -2.00 11.93 -3.79
C TYR A 98 -1.24 10.70 -3.29
N ARG A 99 0.06 10.58 -3.59
CA ARG A 99 0.89 9.49 -3.03
C ARG A 99 0.88 9.50 -1.50
N TRP A 100 0.94 10.68 -0.88
CA TRP A 100 0.85 10.80 0.59
C TRP A 100 -0.51 10.37 1.12
N ILE A 101 -1.60 10.67 0.41
CA ILE A 101 -2.95 10.19 0.77
C ILE A 101 -2.99 8.66 0.74
N GLU A 102 -2.49 8.04 -0.32
CA GLU A 102 -2.47 6.58 -0.43
C GLU A 102 -1.64 5.94 0.67
N GLN A 103 -0.47 6.52 0.97
CA GLN A 103 0.38 6.06 2.06
C GLN A 103 -0.33 6.15 3.41
N ALA A 104 -1.06 7.25 3.67
CA ALA A 104 -1.85 7.39 4.89
C ALA A 104 -2.89 6.27 5.02
N VAL A 105 -3.63 5.98 3.94
CA VAL A 105 -4.64 4.91 3.91
C VAL A 105 -4.01 3.54 4.16
N VAL A 106 -2.87 3.23 3.52
CA VAL A 106 -2.15 1.97 3.73
C VAL A 106 -1.67 1.82 5.18
N LEU A 107 -1.14 2.89 5.78
CA LEU A 107 -0.71 2.88 7.17
C LEU A 107 -1.90 2.69 8.14
N LEU A 108 -3.07 3.25 7.82
CA LEU A 108 -4.29 3.00 8.58
C LEU A 108 -4.72 1.53 8.50
N PHE A 109 -4.70 0.91 7.32
CA PHE A 109 -4.95 -0.53 7.19
C PHE A 109 -3.98 -1.34 8.05
N LYS A 110 -2.68 -1.03 7.97
CA LYS A 110 -1.64 -1.70 8.76
C LYS A 110 -1.83 -1.51 10.27
N SER A 111 -2.22 -0.31 10.73
CA SER A 111 -2.52 -0.05 12.14
C SER A 111 -3.73 -0.85 12.64
N CYS A 112 -4.65 -1.19 11.75
CA CYS A 112 -5.77 -2.08 11.99
C CYS A 112 -5.40 -3.58 11.82
N GLY A 113 -4.12 -3.91 11.57
CA GLY A 113 -3.68 -5.29 11.35
C GLY A 113 -4.14 -5.90 10.03
N THR A 114 -4.61 -5.09 9.09
CA THR A 114 -4.99 -5.50 7.74
C THR A 114 -3.81 -5.28 6.81
N ILE A 115 -3.36 -6.34 6.14
CA ILE A 115 -2.32 -6.25 5.11
C ILE A 115 -3.00 -6.30 3.75
N ILE A 116 -2.78 -5.26 2.95
CA ILE A 116 -3.20 -5.27 1.55
C ILE A 116 -2.05 -5.85 0.74
N GLU A 117 -2.26 -7.02 0.15
CA GLU A 117 -1.26 -7.70 -0.65
C GLU A 117 -0.96 -6.92 -1.94
N ARG A 118 0.33 -6.80 -2.27
CA ARG A 118 0.81 -6.10 -3.48
C ARG A 118 0.54 -6.88 -4.77
N THR A 119 0.39 -8.20 -4.66
CA THR A 119 0.19 -9.12 -5.78
C THR A 119 -1.24 -9.64 -5.78
N SER A 120 -2.03 -9.26 -6.78
CA SER A 120 -3.23 -10.02 -7.12
C SER A 120 -2.80 -11.46 -7.42
N HIS A 121 -3.37 -12.44 -6.72
CA HIS A 121 -3.22 -13.88 -6.93
C HIS A 121 -3.78 -14.34 -8.30
N LEU A 122 -3.28 -13.80 -9.40
CA LEU A 122 -3.48 -14.33 -10.74
C LEU A 122 -2.15 -14.97 -11.18
N THR A 123 -2.05 -16.25 -10.85
CA THR A 123 -1.27 -17.29 -11.54
C THR A 123 0.18 -16.97 -11.92
N ASP A 124 1.09 -17.54 -11.12
CA ASP A 124 2.29 -18.25 -11.55
C ASP A 124 2.66 -18.11 -13.03
N THR A 125 3.49 -17.13 -13.34
CA THR A 125 4.50 -17.23 -14.39
C THR A 125 5.61 -16.25 -14.03
N GLN A 126 6.77 -16.81 -13.71
CA GLN A 126 8.02 -16.11 -13.44
C GLN A 126 8.31 -15.06 -14.52
N HIS A 127 8.30 -13.78 -14.16
CA HIS A 127 9.26 -12.79 -14.64
C HIS A 127 9.43 -11.72 -13.55
N ASP A 128 10.67 -11.59 -13.11
CA ASP A 128 11.14 -10.68 -12.08
C ASP A 128 11.11 -9.26 -12.65
N GLY A 129 10.22 -8.43 -12.09
CA GLY A 129 9.92 -7.08 -12.56
C GLY A 129 8.45 -6.75 -12.27
N ALA A 130 8.20 -5.98 -11.20
CA ALA A 130 6.86 -5.53 -10.88
C ALA A 130 6.34 -4.65 -12.02
N SER A 131 5.56 -5.23 -12.93
CA SER A 131 5.01 -4.49 -14.05
C SER A 131 4.26 -3.24 -13.54
N PRO A 132 4.37 -2.07 -14.18
CA PRO A 132 3.60 -0.87 -13.83
C PRO A 132 2.10 -1.14 -13.70
N MET A 133 1.58 -2.17 -14.37
CA MET A 133 0.20 -2.66 -14.22
C MET A 133 -0.10 -3.25 -12.83
N ALA A 134 0.85 -3.97 -12.21
CA ALA A 134 0.71 -4.53 -10.87
C ALA A 134 0.69 -3.44 -9.80
N ALA A 135 1.54 -2.42 -9.94
CA ALA A 135 1.50 -1.23 -9.08
C ALA A 135 0.14 -0.51 -9.20
N HIS A 136 -0.33 -0.24 -10.43
CA HIS A 136 -1.66 0.35 -10.66
C HIS A 136 -2.81 -0.46 -10.04
N ALA A 137 -2.74 -1.79 -10.13
CA ALA A 137 -3.71 -2.69 -9.50
C ALA A 137 -3.69 -2.57 -7.97
N TYR A 138 -2.51 -2.44 -7.36
CA TYR A 138 -2.37 -2.27 -5.91
C TYR A 138 -3.10 -1.02 -5.40
N HIS A 139 -2.89 0.14 -6.01
CA HIS A 139 -3.56 1.39 -5.63
C HIS A 139 -5.09 1.32 -5.73
N HIS A 140 -5.58 0.60 -6.76
CA HIS A 140 -7.01 0.35 -6.89
C HIS A 140 -7.51 -0.57 -5.77
N ASN A 141 -6.77 -1.63 -5.47
CA ASN A 141 -7.10 -2.57 -4.40
C ASN A 141 -7.14 -1.90 -3.02
N VAL A 142 -6.27 -0.92 -2.75
CA VAL A 142 -6.27 -0.14 -1.50
C VAL A 142 -7.61 0.57 -1.29
N LEU A 143 -8.09 1.33 -2.28
CA LEU A 143 -9.39 2.01 -2.15
C LEU A 143 -10.56 1.02 -2.16
N LYS A 144 -10.45 -0.07 -2.93
CA LYS A 144 -11.48 -1.10 -2.98
C LYS A 144 -11.64 -1.80 -1.63
N ALA A 145 -10.56 -2.05 -0.90
CA ALA A 145 -10.58 -2.67 0.42
C ALA A 145 -11.34 -1.84 1.46
N LEU A 146 -11.45 -0.51 1.28
CA LEU A 146 -12.26 0.33 2.16
C LEU A 146 -13.76 0.05 2.03
N GLY A 147 -14.19 -0.53 0.91
CA GLY A 147 -15.60 -0.87 0.66
C GLY A 147 -16.10 -2.10 1.44
N ASP A 148 -15.23 -2.81 2.15
CA ASP A 148 -15.62 -3.91 3.03
C ASP A 148 -16.35 -3.36 4.26
N GLU A 149 -17.65 -3.66 4.38
CA GLU A 149 -18.52 -3.16 5.45
C GLU A 149 -18.11 -3.66 6.85
N GLU A 150 -17.42 -4.80 6.93
CA GLU A 150 -16.92 -5.34 8.19
C GLU A 150 -15.61 -4.68 8.64
N HIS A 151 -14.96 -3.93 7.74
CA HIS A 151 -13.68 -3.31 8.04
C HIS A 151 -13.86 -2.09 8.99
N PRO A 152 -13.03 -1.94 10.04
CA PRO A 152 -13.17 -0.84 11.01
C PRO A 152 -13.13 0.57 10.40
N LEU A 153 -12.44 0.73 9.27
CA LEU A 153 -12.32 2.01 8.56
C LEU A 153 -13.48 2.29 7.60
N HIS A 154 -14.44 1.36 7.44
CA HIS A 154 -15.52 1.50 6.49
C HIS A 154 -16.38 2.74 6.79
N ALA A 155 -16.74 2.92 8.06
CA ALA A 155 -17.57 4.05 8.49
C ALA A 155 -16.91 5.41 8.23
N SER A 156 -15.58 5.50 8.31
CA SER A 156 -14.84 6.77 8.15
C SER A 156 -14.35 7.03 6.72
N LEU A 157 -13.96 5.99 5.97
CA LEU A 157 -13.30 6.12 4.66
C LEU A 157 -13.97 5.30 3.55
N GLY A 158 -14.76 4.29 3.91
CA GLY A 158 -15.35 3.32 2.99
C GLY A 158 -16.67 3.72 2.37
N ASN A 159 -17.32 4.74 2.91
CA ASN A 159 -18.62 5.21 2.41
C ASN A 159 -18.70 6.75 2.36
N GLY A 160 -19.87 7.24 1.94
CA GLY A 160 -20.19 8.67 1.97
C GLY A 160 -19.33 9.54 1.05
N SER A 161 -19.25 10.82 1.42
CA SER A 161 -18.50 11.85 0.68
C SER A 161 -17.00 11.63 0.69
N VAL A 162 -16.46 11.09 1.79
CA VAL A 162 -15.03 10.78 1.92
C VAL A 162 -14.59 9.75 0.88
N ASN A 163 -15.33 8.64 0.75
CA ASN A 163 -15.01 7.62 -0.24
C ASN A 163 -15.10 8.17 -1.66
N GLN A 164 -16.13 8.97 -1.96
CA GLN A 164 -16.26 9.65 -3.24
C GLN A 164 -15.08 10.58 -3.53
N ALA A 165 -14.60 11.32 -2.53
CA ALA A 165 -13.45 12.20 -2.67
C ALA A 165 -12.15 11.40 -2.96
N LEU A 166 -11.92 10.29 -2.26
CA LEU A 166 -10.77 9.40 -2.50
C LEU A 166 -10.77 8.85 -3.94
N TRP A 167 -11.93 8.40 -4.44
CA TRP A 167 -12.06 7.92 -5.81
C TRP A 167 -11.87 9.04 -6.84
N LYS A 168 -12.45 10.22 -6.63
CA LYS A 168 -12.22 11.37 -7.50
C LYS A 168 -10.75 11.76 -7.55
N ALA A 169 -10.07 11.82 -6.40
CA ALA A 169 -8.63 12.11 -6.35
C ALA A 169 -7.82 11.07 -7.13
N LYS A 170 -8.16 9.77 -7.01
CA LYS A 170 -7.55 8.70 -7.79
C LYS A 170 -7.75 8.89 -9.29
N GLU A 171 -8.97 9.22 -9.70
CA GLU A 171 -9.28 9.47 -11.10
C GLU A 171 -8.48 10.65 -11.65
N LEU A 172 -8.36 11.74 -10.91
CA LEU A 172 -7.56 12.91 -11.31
C LEU A 172 -6.10 12.53 -11.46
N ARG A 173 -5.53 11.79 -10.49
CA ARG A 173 -4.17 11.26 -10.57
C ARG A 173 -3.97 10.43 -11.84
N ASN A 174 -4.90 9.54 -12.15
CA ASN A 174 -4.81 8.69 -13.33
C ASN A 174 -4.97 9.47 -14.65
N LYS A 175 -5.92 10.42 -14.69
CA LYS A 175 -6.16 11.31 -15.85
C LYS A 175 -4.95 12.19 -16.14
N TRP A 176 -4.26 12.65 -15.11
CA TRP A 176 -3.10 13.54 -15.23
C TRP A 176 -1.76 12.80 -15.27
N LYS A 177 -1.74 11.46 -15.27
CA LYS A 177 -0.50 10.70 -15.49
C LYS A 177 -0.11 10.86 -16.97
N PRO A 178 1.11 11.32 -17.29
CA PRO A 178 1.53 11.55 -18.67
C PRO A 178 1.62 10.22 -19.41
N THR A 179 0.56 9.87 -20.14
CA THR A 179 0.51 8.69 -20.99
C THR A 179 0.28 9.19 -22.41
N ALA A 180 1.37 9.49 -23.12
CA ALA A 180 1.60 9.73 -24.56
C ALA A 180 0.52 10.29 -25.53
N GLU A 181 -0.77 10.31 -25.20
CA GLU A 181 -1.83 11.00 -25.94
C GLU A 181 -2.25 12.24 -25.16
N ASP A 182 -1.99 13.41 -25.76
CA ASP A 182 -2.50 14.73 -25.37
C ASP A 182 -4.04 14.77 -25.39
N ARG A 183 -4.67 14.06 -24.45
CA ARG A 183 -6.06 14.33 -24.09
C ARG A 183 -6.02 15.64 -23.32
N GLN A 184 -6.43 16.73 -23.98
CA GLN A 184 -6.73 18.00 -23.34
C GLN A 184 -7.60 17.71 -22.12
N SER A 185 -6.98 17.71 -20.95
CA SER A 185 -7.71 17.57 -19.70
C SER A 185 -8.54 18.84 -19.53
N PRO A 186 -9.79 18.73 -19.08
CA PRO A 186 -10.58 19.90 -18.71
C PRO A 186 -9.77 20.87 -17.83
N PRO A 187 -10.01 22.19 -17.95
CA PRO A 187 -9.34 23.18 -17.13
C PRO A 187 -9.42 22.84 -15.64
N LEU A 188 -8.36 23.15 -14.88
CA LEU A 188 -8.29 22.79 -13.46
C LEU A 188 -9.49 23.30 -12.64
N GLN A 189 -10.05 24.46 -13.04
CA GLN A 189 -11.20 25.09 -12.40
C GLN A 189 -12.50 24.28 -12.50
N MET A 190 -12.56 23.27 -13.37
CA MET A 190 -13.72 22.37 -13.47
C MET A 190 -13.75 21.33 -12.35
N TYR A 191 -12.67 21.17 -11.60
CA TYR A 191 -12.57 20.21 -10.51
C TYR A 191 -12.69 20.90 -9.16
N ASP A 192 -13.57 20.40 -8.31
CA ASP A 192 -13.71 20.90 -6.93
C ASP A 192 -12.62 20.29 -6.03
N LEU A 193 -11.39 20.74 -6.23
CA LEU A 193 -10.21 20.27 -5.49
C LEU A 193 -10.30 20.61 -4.01
N SER A 194 -10.87 21.76 -3.67
CA SER A 194 -11.09 22.18 -2.28
C SER A 194 -11.99 21.19 -1.55
N TRP A 195 -13.12 20.82 -2.16
CA TRP A 195 -14.00 19.80 -1.60
C TRP A 195 -13.30 18.44 -1.49
N ILE A 196 -12.60 17.99 -2.54
CA ILE A 196 -11.89 16.71 -2.54
C ILE A 196 -10.89 16.63 -1.38
N ILE A 197 -10.03 17.64 -1.24
CA ILE A 197 -8.98 17.67 -0.22
C ILE A 197 -9.62 17.74 1.18
N THR A 198 -10.61 18.61 1.37
CA THR A 198 -11.28 18.77 2.67
C THR A 198 -11.90 17.45 3.14
N GLN A 199 -12.67 16.79 2.28
CA GLN A 199 -13.31 15.51 2.62
C GLN A 199 -12.31 14.41 2.93
N ILE A 200 -11.19 14.35 2.19
CA ILE A 200 -10.13 13.37 2.48
C ILE A 200 -9.49 13.65 3.83
N MET A 201 -9.15 14.91 4.14
CA MET A 201 -8.53 15.26 5.42
C MET A 201 -9.44 14.98 6.61
N GLU A 202 -10.73 15.31 6.52
CA GLU A 202 -11.75 14.97 7.53
C GLU A 202 -11.86 13.46 7.74
N GLY A 203 -11.88 12.70 6.64
CA GLY A 203 -11.93 11.24 6.68
C GLY A 203 -10.71 10.62 7.36
N LEU A 204 -9.50 11.12 7.07
CA LEU A 204 -8.26 10.65 7.70
C LEU A 204 -8.25 10.93 9.21
N GLU A 205 -8.79 12.06 9.65
CA GLU A 205 -8.92 12.39 11.07
C GLU A 205 -9.92 11.47 11.79
N ALA A 206 -11.08 11.20 11.18
CA ALA A 206 -12.04 10.24 11.72
C ALA A 206 -11.45 8.82 11.79
N ALA A 207 -10.73 8.41 10.74
CA ALA A 207 -10.08 7.11 10.68
C ALA A 207 -8.97 6.96 11.73
N TYR A 208 -8.23 8.04 12.01
CA TYR A 208 -7.23 8.07 13.07
C TYR A 208 -7.85 7.75 14.43
N ALA A 209 -8.99 8.36 14.78
CA ALA A 209 -9.65 8.10 16.06
C ALA A 209 -10.02 6.63 16.25
N VAL A 210 -10.46 5.96 15.18
CA VAL A 210 -10.76 4.51 15.17
C VAL A 210 -9.48 3.69 15.33
N ALA A 211 -8.45 3.99 14.53
CA ALA A 211 -7.18 3.28 14.55
C ALA A 211 -6.47 3.41 15.90
N SER A 212 -6.40 4.63 16.46
CA SER A 212 -5.75 4.90 17.75
C SER A 212 -6.43 4.18 18.91
N ALA A 213 -7.77 4.16 18.93
CA ALA A 213 -8.52 3.42 19.95
C ALA A 213 -8.21 1.91 19.88
N ARG A 214 -8.13 1.35 18.67
CA ARG A 214 -7.85 -0.07 18.48
C ARG A 214 -6.40 -0.45 18.82
N VAL A 215 -5.43 0.37 18.43
CA VAL A 215 -4.02 0.18 18.83
C VAL A 215 -3.89 0.24 20.34
N THR A 216 -4.57 1.18 21.01
CA THR A 216 -4.56 1.30 22.47
C THR A 216 -5.12 0.04 23.14
N GLN A 217 -6.27 -0.44 22.68
CA GLN A 217 -6.89 -1.68 23.17
C GLN A 217 -5.97 -2.89 22.97
N ASP A 218 -5.35 -2.99 21.80
CA ASP A 218 -4.49 -4.11 21.48
C ASP A 218 -3.19 -4.12 22.31
N LEU A 219 -2.63 -2.95 22.65
CA LEU A 219 -1.53 -2.85 23.60
C LEU A 219 -1.94 -3.27 25.01
N SER A 220 -3.15 -2.91 25.46
CA SER A 220 -3.64 -3.34 26.77
C SER A 220 -3.90 -4.84 26.84
N ASP A 221 -4.51 -5.43 25.81
CA ASP A 221 -4.87 -6.85 25.76
C ASP A 221 -3.63 -7.76 25.74
N ASN A 222 -2.51 -7.27 25.21
CA ASN A 222 -1.25 -7.99 25.13
C ASN A 222 -0.26 -7.62 26.24
N GLU A 223 -0.69 -6.83 27.23
CA GLU A 223 0.14 -6.32 28.35
C GLU A 223 1.48 -5.71 27.87
N VAL A 224 1.46 -5.05 26.72
CA VAL A 224 2.68 -4.54 26.08
C VAL A 224 3.05 -3.20 26.71
N ALA A 225 3.84 -3.27 27.78
CA ALA A 225 4.64 -2.13 28.21
C ALA A 225 5.86 -2.01 27.28
N MET A 226 6.00 -0.87 26.61
CA MET A 226 7.21 -0.58 25.84
C MET A 226 8.38 -0.36 26.80
N THR A 227 9.44 -1.13 26.58
CA THR A 227 10.75 -0.93 27.22
C THR A 227 11.40 0.36 26.71
N ASP A 228 12.35 0.90 27.47
CA ASP A 228 13.08 2.11 27.06
C ASP A 228 13.88 1.91 25.76
N ASP A 229 14.31 0.68 25.50
CA ASP A 229 15.01 0.27 24.27
C ASP A 229 14.06 0.26 23.06
N GLU A 230 12.86 -0.34 23.20
CA GLU A 230 11.83 -0.30 22.17
C GLU A 230 11.37 1.14 21.87
N ARG A 231 11.29 2.01 22.89
CA ARG A 231 10.97 3.44 22.70
C ARG A 231 12.05 4.17 21.91
N HIS A 232 13.33 3.90 22.17
CA HIS A 232 14.44 4.50 21.43
C HIS A 232 14.49 4.00 19.99
N SER A 233 14.31 2.70 19.76
CA SER A 233 14.28 2.11 18.42
C SER A 233 13.15 2.71 17.56
N VAL A 234 11.94 2.88 18.11
CA VAL A 234 10.84 3.54 17.39
C VAL A 234 11.17 5.01 17.04
N ALA A 235 11.88 5.72 17.92
CA ALA A 235 12.28 7.11 17.69
C ALA A 235 13.43 7.27 16.69
N GLU A 236 14.37 6.32 16.62
CA GLU A 236 15.45 6.33 15.62
C GLU A 236 14.93 5.97 14.23
N GLU A 237 14.06 4.95 14.14
CA GLU A 237 13.39 4.60 12.88
C GLU A 237 12.53 5.75 12.34
N GLU A 238 12.02 6.63 13.21
CA GLU A 238 11.07 7.71 12.92
C GLU A 238 11.51 8.62 11.75
N TRP A 239 12.81 8.90 11.64
CA TRP A 239 13.35 9.78 10.60
C TRP A 239 13.82 9.02 9.36
N GLU A 240 14.32 7.80 9.54
CA GLU A 240 14.85 6.98 8.45
C GLU A 240 13.76 6.64 7.43
N TRP A 241 12.60 6.17 7.91
CA TRP A 241 11.51 5.78 7.01
C TRP A 241 10.83 6.96 6.28
N MET A 242 10.94 8.19 6.80
CA MET A 242 10.40 9.39 6.13
C MET A 242 11.26 9.84 4.95
N VAL A 243 12.54 9.46 4.95
CA VAL A 243 13.52 9.82 3.90
C VAL A 243 13.72 8.67 2.91
N GLU A 244 13.36 7.43 3.29
CA GLU A 244 13.28 6.33 2.34
C GLU A 244 12.46 6.76 1.12
N PRO A 245 13.04 6.70 -0.10
CA PRO A 245 12.27 6.94 -1.30
C PRO A 245 11.10 5.96 -1.24
N MET A 246 9.90 6.49 -1.44
CA MET A 246 8.69 5.68 -1.48
C MET A 246 8.77 4.82 -2.76
N ASP A 247 9.59 3.77 -2.72
CA ASP A 247 9.95 2.91 -3.85
C ASP A 247 8.77 2.00 -4.15
N TRP A 248 7.85 2.50 -4.99
CA TRP A 248 6.74 1.70 -5.51
C TRP A 248 6.37 2.02 -6.96
N GLU A 249 7.24 2.71 -7.70
CA GLU A 249 7.20 2.78 -9.17
C GLU A 249 8.48 2.18 -9.81
N VAL A 250 8.97 1.07 -9.27
CA VAL A 250 10.05 0.27 -9.89
C VAL A 250 9.52 -1.12 -10.25
#